data_AF-A0A7W1BY52-F1
#
_entry.id   AF-A0A7W1BY52-F1
#
_cell.length_a   1.000
_cell.length_b   1.000
_cell.length_c   1.000
_cell.angle_alpha   90.00
_cell.angle_beta   90.00
_cell.angle_gamma   90.00
#
_symmetry.space_group_name_H-M   'P 1'
#
loop_
_entity.id
_entity.type
_entity.pdbx_description
1 polymer ?
#
loop_
_entity_poly.entity_id
_entity_poly.type
_entity_poly.pdbx_seq_one_letter_code
_entity_poly.pdbx_strand_id
1 'polypeptide(L)'
;MPPPTPALASVSETVRPHVQGKFLFAGDEKLYIRGVTYGTFRPGEYGSEHYDPQMVERDFAQMAANGVNAVRTYTVPPRWVLDAAHRHGLRVMVGLAWEQHVAFLDDKRLARS
;
A
#
# COMPACT_ATOMS: atom_id res chain seq x y z
N MET A 1 16.08 -34.74 8.70
CA MET A 1 14.64 -34.41 8.66
C MET A 1 14.54 -32.91 8.44
N PRO A 2 14.09 -32.43 7.27
CA PRO A 2 13.85 -30.99 7.11
C PRO A 2 12.70 -30.56 8.04
N PRO A 3 12.71 -29.31 8.53
CA PRO A 3 11.60 -28.79 9.35
C PRO A 3 10.31 -28.77 8.52
N PRO A 4 9.13 -28.93 9.16
CA PRO A 4 7.87 -28.84 8.46
C PRO A 4 7.74 -27.43 7.84
N THR A 5 7.52 -27.40 6.53
CA THR A 5 7.16 -26.18 5.80
C THR A 5 5.92 -25.58 6.45
N PRO A 6 5.94 -24.31 6.89
CA PRO A 6 4.74 -23.69 7.44
C PRO A 6 3.64 -23.72 6.38
N ALA A 7 2.49 -24.28 6.74
CA ALA A 7 1.32 -24.29 5.89
C ALA A 7 1.00 -22.84 5.50
N LEU A 8 1.08 -22.55 4.20
CA LEU A 8 0.67 -21.27 3.64
C LEU A 8 -0.80 -21.09 4.01
N ALA A 9 -1.07 -20.20 4.97
CA ALA A 9 -2.42 -19.75 5.26
C ALA A 9 -3.09 -19.37 3.94
N SER A 10 -4.32 -19.82 3.73
CA SER A 10 -5.09 -19.58 2.51
C SER A 10 -5.07 -18.10 2.17
N VAL A 11 -4.27 -17.74 1.18
CA VAL A 11 -4.17 -16.37 0.69
C VAL A 11 -5.53 -16.07 0.07
N SER A 12 -6.28 -15.16 0.68
CA SER A 12 -7.51 -14.64 0.07
C SER A 12 -7.14 -14.05 -1.28
N GLU A 13 -7.61 -14.66 -2.37
CA GLU A 13 -7.30 -14.20 -3.73
C GLU A 13 -7.90 -12.81 -3.93
N THR A 14 -7.09 -11.79 -3.68
CA THR A 14 -7.47 -10.41 -3.95
C THR A 14 -7.36 -10.17 -5.45
N VAL A 15 -8.47 -10.36 -6.16
CA VAL A 15 -8.58 -10.12 -7.61
C VAL A 15 -8.06 -8.72 -7.95
N ARG A 16 -7.26 -8.62 -9.02
CA ARG A 16 -6.67 -7.36 -9.47
C ARG A 16 -7.77 -6.36 -9.85
N PRO A 17 -7.82 -5.16 -9.24
CA PRO A 17 -8.79 -4.16 -9.62
C PRO A 17 -8.56 -3.66 -11.05
N HIS A 18 -9.63 -3.32 -11.75
CA HIS A 18 -9.60 -2.67 -13.06
C HIS A 18 -10.59 -1.51 -13.10
N VAL A 19 -10.43 -0.64 -14.10
CA VAL A 19 -11.29 0.54 -14.30
C VAL A 19 -12.39 0.19 -15.29
N GLN A 20 -13.62 0.55 -14.97
CA GLN A 20 -14.75 0.54 -15.90
C GLN A 20 -15.43 1.92 -15.87
N GLY A 21 -15.16 2.73 -16.89
CA GLY A 21 -15.54 4.13 -16.91
C GLY A 21 -14.91 4.91 -15.76
N LYS A 22 -15.75 5.43 -14.85
CA LYS A 22 -15.31 6.20 -13.66
C LYS A 22 -15.25 5.38 -12.37
N PHE A 23 -15.44 4.07 -12.45
CA PHE A 23 -15.53 3.18 -11.29
C PHE A 23 -14.42 2.13 -11.30
N LEU A 24 -14.11 1.60 -10.11
CA LEU A 24 -13.20 0.48 -9.93
C LEU A 24 -14.00 -0.81 -9.75
N PHE A 25 -13.49 -1.90 -10.30
CA PHE A 25 -14.08 -3.24 -10.21
C PHE A 25 -13.01 -4.26 -9.82
N ALA A 26 -13.39 -5.31 -9.11
CA ALA A 26 -12.56 -6.49 -8.86
C ALA A 26 -13.37 -7.72 -9.26
N GLY A 27 -12.98 -8.38 -10.36
CA GLY A 27 -13.89 -9.31 -11.05
C GLY A 27 -15.12 -8.55 -11.57
N ASP A 28 -16.30 -9.12 -11.41
CA ASP A 28 -17.56 -8.49 -11.84
C ASP A 28 -18.18 -7.55 -10.78
N GLU A 29 -17.55 -7.44 -9.61
CA GLU A 29 -18.06 -6.62 -8.50
C GLU A 29 -17.45 -5.22 -8.50
N LYS A 30 -18.32 -4.21 -8.32
CA LYS A 30 -17.88 -2.83 -8.14
C LYS A 30 -17.14 -2.68 -6.81
N LEU A 31 -15.89 -2.26 -6.88
CA LEU A 31 -15.02 -2.06 -5.72
C LEU A 31 -15.28 -0.67 -5.11
N TYR A 32 -15.97 -0.66 -3.98
CA TYR A 32 -16.08 0.53 -3.12
C TYR A 32 -14.88 0.60 -2.18
N ILE A 33 -14.04 1.64 -2.34
CA ILE A 33 -12.86 1.84 -1.50
C ILE A 33 -13.29 2.43 -0.15
N ARG A 34 -12.99 1.70 0.92
CA ARG A 34 -13.10 2.11 2.32
C ARG A 34 -11.68 2.24 2.85
N GLY A 35 -11.00 3.29 2.39
CA GLY A 35 -9.57 3.49 2.56
C GLY A 35 -9.23 4.36 3.76
N VAL A 36 -8.14 4.04 4.44
CA VAL A 36 -7.52 4.90 5.47
C VAL A 36 -6.08 5.24 5.09
N THR A 37 -5.53 6.32 5.64
CA THR A 37 -4.12 6.64 5.50
C THR A 37 -3.29 5.90 6.54
N TYR A 38 -2.13 5.39 6.16
CA TYR A 38 -1.19 4.71 7.04
C TYR A 38 0.19 5.35 6.92
N GLY A 39 0.55 6.17 7.92
CA GLY A 39 1.74 7.02 7.92
C GLY A 39 1.42 8.52 7.73
N THR A 40 2.43 9.40 7.68
CA THR A 40 3.86 9.08 7.82
C THR A 40 4.21 8.71 9.27
N PHE A 41 5.11 7.74 9.44
CA PHE A 41 5.61 7.35 10.76
C PHE A 41 6.86 8.13 11.12
N ARG A 42 7.20 8.15 12.42
CA ARG A 42 8.46 8.74 12.87
C ARG A 42 9.62 8.10 12.10
N PRO A 43 10.54 8.88 11.51
CA PRO A 43 11.71 8.33 10.85
C PRO A 43 12.50 7.46 11.82
N GLY A 44 12.93 6.28 11.35
CA GLY A 44 13.90 5.46 12.07
C GLY A 44 15.30 6.06 12.01
N GLU A 45 16.27 5.37 12.60
CA GLU A 45 17.69 5.77 12.67
C GLU A 45 18.32 6.08 11.28
N TYR A 46 17.73 5.54 10.21
CA TYR A 46 18.18 5.71 8.82
C TYR A 46 17.26 6.58 7.96
N GLY A 47 16.36 7.37 8.54
CA GLY A 47 15.54 8.36 7.82
C GLY A 47 14.35 7.80 7.03
N SER A 48 14.21 6.47 6.90
CA SER A 48 13.00 5.83 6.37
C SER A 48 11.91 5.73 7.43
N GLU A 49 10.64 5.76 7.03
CA GLU A 49 9.50 5.48 7.93
C GLU A 49 9.74 4.17 8.68
N HIS A 50 9.65 4.21 10.01
CA HIS A 50 9.86 3.03 10.84
C HIS A 50 8.56 2.24 10.96
N TYR A 51 8.43 1.17 10.17
CA TYR A 51 7.35 0.20 10.27
C TYR A 51 7.74 -0.90 11.27
N ASP A 52 7.06 -0.97 12.42
CA ASP A 52 7.21 -2.09 13.35
C ASP A 52 6.36 -3.29 12.86
N PRO A 53 6.92 -4.47 12.59
CA PRO A 53 6.17 -5.59 12.04
C PRO A 53 4.98 -6.04 12.89
N GLN A 54 5.11 -6.03 14.22
CA GLN A 54 4.02 -6.45 15.10
C GLN A 54 2.90 -5.42 15.14
N MET A 55 3.24 -4.14 15.09
CA MET A 55 2.27 -3.04 15.01
C MET A 55 1.52 -3.09 13.69
N VAL A 56 2.22 -3.20 12.56
CA VAL A 56 1.61 -3.30 11.22
C VAL A 56 0.61 -4.45 11.15
N GLU A 57 0.97 -5.63 11.67
CA GLU A 57 0.06 -6.78 11.71
C GLU A 57 -1.21 -6.52 12.53
N ARG A 58 -1.05 -5.96 13.72
CA ARG A 58 -2.19 -5.64 14.60
C ARG A 58 -3.09 -4.57 13.99
N ASP A 59 -2.50 -3.54 13.39
CA ASP A 59 -3.22 -2.44 12.77
C ASP A 59 -4.04 -2.94 11.58
N PHE A 60 -3.42 -3.72 10.68
CA PHE A 60 -4.09 -4.26 9.51
C PHE A 60 -5.20 -5.25 9.86
N ALA A 61 -4.98 -6.10 10.87
CA ALA A 61 -6.03 -6.98 11.39
C ALA A 61 -7.22 -6.18 11.92
N GLN A 62 -6.98 -5.13 12.71
CA GLN A 62 -8.04 -4.27 13.24
C GLN A 62 -8.76 -3.49 12.13
N MET A 63 -8.03 -2.98 11.15
CA MET A 63 -8.61 -2.30 9.97
C MET A 63 -9.57 -3.24 9.23
N ALA A 64 -9.10 -4.45 8.89
CA ALA A 64 -9.93 -5.44 8.21
C ALA A 64 -11.17 -5.82 9.04
N ALA A 65 -11.00 -6.05 10.34
CA ALA A 65 -12.10 -6.35 11.26
C ALA A 65 -13.15 -5.23 11.35
N ASN A 66 -12.77 -3.98 11.12
CA ASN A 66 -13.66 -2.82 11.09
C ASN A 66 -14.14 -2.46 9.67
N GLY A 67 -13.90 -3.33 8.69
CA GLY A 67 -14.40 -3.17 7.32
C GLY A 67 -13.59 -2.20 6.45
N VAL A 68 -12.40 -1.78 6.86
CA VAL A 68 -11.43 -1.12 5.97
C VAL A 68 -10.96 -2.14 4.94
N ASN A 69 -10.85 -1.73 3.68
CA ASN A 69 -10.38 -2.60 2.59
C ASN A 69 -9.19 -2.03 1.80
N ALA A 70 -8.75 -0.83 2.17
CA ALA A 70 -7.60 -0.22 1.53
C ALA A 70 -6.81 0.66 2.50
N VAL A 71 -5.52 0.78 2.25
CA VAL A 71 -4.63 1.71 2.94
C VAL A 71 -3.86 2.56 1.93
N ARG A 72 -3.62 3.82 2.26
CA ARG A 72 -2.76 4.73 1.50
C ARG A 72 -1.48 4.98 2.28
N THR A 73 -0.34 4.69 1.69
CA THR A 73 0.97 5.12 2.21
C THR A 73 1.42 6.38 1.48
N TYR A 74 2.21 7.22 2.17
CA TYR A 74 2.75 8.45 1.58
C TYR A 74 4.08 8.22 0.87
N THR A 75 4.84 7.24 1.33
CA THR A 75 6.09 6.78 0.72
C THR A 75 5.94 5.34 0.22
N VAL A 76 6.92 4.87 -0.55
CA VAL A 76 6.98 3.47 -0.97
C VAL A 76 7.26 2.60 0.25
N PRO A 77 6.32 1.77 0.70
CA PRO A 77 6.54 0.93 1.88
C PRO A 77 7.45 -0.25 1.52
N PRO A 78 8.17 -0.83 2.48
CA PRO A 78 8.86 -2.10 2.28
C PRO A 78 7.92 -3.19 1.78
N ARG A 79 8.44 -4.13 0.96
CA ARG A 79 7.63 -5.23 0.38
C ARG A 79 6.87 -6.04 1.43
N TRP A 80 7.49 -6.30 2.59
CA TRP A 80 6.86 -7.06 3.66
C TRP A 80 5.59 -6.40 4.21
N VAL A 81 5.48 -5.06 4.15
CA VAL A 81 4.26 -4.33 4.53
C VAL A 81 3.15 -4.62 3.52
N LEU A 82 3.48 -4.70 2.23
CA LEU A 82 2.52 -5.10 1.18
C LEU A 82 2.05 -6.55 1.38
N ASP A 83 2.97 -7.45 1.75
CA ASP A 83 2.65 -8.84 2.06
C ASP A 83 1.72 -8.95 3.29
N ALA A 84 1.94 -8.11 4.31
CA ALA A 84 1.05 -8.01 5.47
C ALA A 84 -0.33 -7.49 5.07
N ALA A 85 -0.41 -6.41 4.28
CA ALA A 85 -1.68 -5.87 3.79
C ALA A 85 -2.47 -6.94 3.00
N HIS A 86 -1.78 -7.66 2.12
CA HIS A 86 -2.38 -8.73 1.33
C HIS A 86 -2.96 -9.87 2.19
N ARG A 87 -2.24 -10.29 3.25
CA ARG A 87 -2.74 -11.31 4.18
C ARG A 87 -4.03 -10.91 4.91
N HIS A 88 -4.21 -9.61 5.18
CA HIS A 88 -5.44 -9.07 5.79
C HIS A 88 -6.50 -8.66 4.77
N GLY A 89 -6.29 -8.95 3.48
CA GLY A 89 -7.24 -8.57 2.41
C GLY A 89 -7.30 -7.06 2.13
N LEU A 90 -6.29 -6.30 2.56
CA LEU A 90 -6.18 -4.87 2.33
C LEU A 90 -5.48 -4.59 0.99
N ARG A 91 -5.99 -3.58 0.27
CA ARG A 91 -5.38 -3.05 -0.95
C ARG A 91 -4.53 -1.83 -0.63
N VAL A 92 -3.38 -1.68 -1.27
CA VAL A 92 -2.48 -0.55 -0.98
C VAL A 92 -2.44 0.43 -2.14
N MET A 93 -2.76 1.70 -1.86
CA MET A 93 -2.48 2.82 -2.75
C MET A 93 -1.15 3.44 -2.32
N VAL A 94 -0.09 3.12 -3.07
CA VAL A 94 1.27 3.59 -2.76
C VAL A 94 1.46 5.00 -3.29
N GLY A 95 1.70 5.94 -2.38
CA GLY A 95 2.20 7.26 -2.72
C GLY A 95 3.63 7.17 -3.23
N LEU A 96 3.85 7.63 -4.45
CA LEU A 96 5.19 7.93 -4.96
C LEU A 96 5.43 9.41 -4.71
N ALA A 97 6.37 9.73 -3.82
CA ALA A 97 6.81 11.10 -3.65
C ALA A 97 7.45 11.55 -4.98
N TRP A 98 6.74 12.37 -5.74
CA TRP A 98 7.34 13.13 -6.82
C TRP A 98 8.16 14.21 -6.16
N GLU A 99 9.49 14.06 -6.19
CA GLU A 99 10.37 15.11 -5.69
C GLU A 99 10.02 16.42 -6.40
N GLN A 100 10.06 17.52 -5.64
CA GLN A 100 9.90 18.89 -6.12
C GLN A 100 11.03 19.32 -7.11
N HIS A 101 11.69 18.39 -7.80
CA HIS A 101 12.74 18.60 -8.81
C HIS A 101 12.21 18.74 -10.24
N VAL A 102 10.93 19.05 -10.42
CA VAL A 102 10.41 19.52 -11.71
C VAL A 102 9.98 20.98 -11.56
N ALA A 103 10.88 21.78 -11.00
CA ALA A 103 10.97 23.22 -11.26
C ALA A 103 11.49 23.46 -12.69
N PHE A 104 10.98 22.74 -13.70
CA PHE A 104 11.29 23.06 -15.10
C PHE A 104 10.73 24.42 -15.50
N LEU A 105 9.71 24.91 -14.79
CA LEU A 105 9.16 26.25 -14.98
C LEU A 105 10.12 27.36 -14.53
N ASP A 106 11.11 27.05 -13.68
CA ASP A 106 12.18 27.99 -13.30
C ASP A 106 13.43 27.87 -14.18
N ASP A 107 13.59 26.77 -14.92
CA ASP A 107 14.70 26.59 -15.85
C ASP A 107 14.27 26.85 -17.31
N LYS A 108 14.44 28.10 -17.75
CA LYS A 108 14.18 28.53 -19.14
C LYS A 108 14.92 27.70 -20.20
N ARG A 109 15.94 26.93 -19.82
CA ARG A 109 16.72 26.09 -20.75
C ARG A 109 16.02 24.78 -21.12
N LEU A 110 15.08 24.31 -20.30
CA LEU A 110 14.29 23.10 -20.54
C LEU A 110 12.92 23.38 -21.19
N ALA A 111 12.53 24.66 -21.29
CA ALA A 111 11.22 25.08 -21.83
C ALA A 111 11.13 25.13 -23.37
N ARG A 112 12.15 24.64 -24.10
CA ARG A 112 12.12 24.52 -25.56
C ARG A 112 12.66 23.17 -26.01
N SER A 113 11.74 22.28 -26.35
CA SER A 113 11.93 21.15 -27.26
C SER A 113 10.84 21.20 -28.31
#